data_AF-A0A9D8G964-F1
#
_entry.id   AF-A0A9D8G964-F1
#
_cell.length_a   1.000
_cell.length_b   1.000
_cell.length_c   1.000
_cell.angle_alpha   90.00
_cell.angle_beta   90.00
_cell.angle_gamma   90.00
#
_symmetry.space_group_name_H-M   'P 1'
#
loop_
_entity.id
_entity.type
_entity.pdbx_description
1 polymer ?
#
loop_
_entity_poly.entity_id
_entity_poly.type
_entity_poly.pdbx_seq_one_letter_code
_entity_poly.pdbx_strand_id
1 'polypeptide(L)' 'RRLCQPTDARFGFDEVCRFVAEARGKIKEVVVTAVAYPSVNIEACRKLAEERLGVRFRCRPYHGH' A
#
# COMPACT_ATOMS: atom_id res chain seq x y z
N ARG A 1 -4.57 -4.22 19.53
CA ARG A 1 -3.43 -4.50 18.63
C ARG A 1 -3.30 -3.31 17.68
N ARG A 2 -2.23 -2.50 17.79
CA ARG A 2 -2.06 -1.25 17.02
C ARG A 2 -1.40 -1.61 15.69
N LEU A 3 -2.05 -1.36 14.56
CA LEU A 3 -1.38 -1.38 13.25
C LEU A 3 -0.20 -0.40 13.38
N CYS A 4 1.00 -0.79 12.93
CA CYS A 4 2.15 0.11 12.97
C CYS A 4 1.82 1.38 12.18
N GLN A 5 1.55 2.46 12.90
CA GLN A 5 1.42 3.80 12.36
C GLN A 5 2.76 4.46 12.68
N PRO A 6 3.72 4.49 11.74
CA PRO A 6 4.95 5.23 11.97
C PRO A 6 4.58 6.68 12.27
N THR A 7 4.88 7.13 13.49
CA THR A 7 4.61 8.50 13.97
C THR A 7 5.51 9.54 13.29
N ASP A 8 6.53 9.07 12.57
CA ASP A 8 7.51 9.88 11.88
C ASP A 8 6.95 10.28 10.50
N ALA A 9 6.62 11.55 10.34
CA ALA A 9 6.01 12.10 9.12
C ALA A 9 6.89 11.87 7.87
N ARG A 10 8.20 11.66 8.04
CA ARG A 10 9.15 11.32 6.95
C ARG A 10 8.87 9.97 6.31
N PHE A 11 8.19 9.06 7.01
CA PHE A 11 7.74 7.76 6.49
C PHE A 11 6.22 7.68 6.46
N GLY A 12 5.56 8.84 6.34
CA GLY A 12 4.12 8.95 6.22
C GLY A 12 3.60 8.23 4.98
N PHE A 13 2.31 7.95 5.00
CA PHE A 13 1.61 7.28 3.92
C PHE A 13 1.83 7.95 2.54
N ASP A 14 1.89 9.27 2.51
CA ASP A 14 2.08 10.06 1.29
C ASP A 14 3.47 9.85 0.68
N GLU A 15 4.53 9.85 1.52
CA GLU A 15 5.90 9.60 1.06
C GLU A 15 6.08 8.17 0.55
N VAL A 16 5.43 7.19 1.17
CA VAL A 16 5.42 5.81 0.66
C VAL A 16 4.72 5.76 -0.71
N CYS A 17 3.59 6.46 -0.88
CA CYS A 17 2.90 6.56 -2.17
C CYS A 17 3.80 7.21 -3.24
N ARG A 18 4.47 8.31 -2.90
CA ARG A 18 5.42 9.00 -3.78
C ARG A 18 6.58 8.09 -4.19
N PHE A 19 7.18 7.39 -3.23
CA PHE A 19 8.25 6.44 -3.49
C PHE A 19 7.83 5.34 -4.47
N VAL A 20 6.63 4.78 -4.29
CA VAL A 20 6.07 3.77 -5.20
C VAL A 20 5.86 4.34 -6.60
N ALA A 21 5.35 5.58 -6.71
CA ALA A 21 5.15 6.24 -7.99
C ALA A 21 6.48 6.50 -8.72
N GLU A 22 7.54 6.91 -8.02
CA GLU A 22 8.87 7.09 -8.61
C GLU A 22 9.51 5.75 -9.00
N ALA A 23 9.34 4.72 -8.15
CA ALA A 23 9.84 3.38 -8.41
C ALA A 23 9.25 2.78 -9.70
N ARG A 24 7.96 3.04 -9.98
CA ARG A 24 7.29 2.55 -11.20
C ARG A 24 7.97 3.04 -12.48
N GLY A 25 8.61 4.22 -12.45
CA GLY A 25 9.30 4.79 -13.60
C GLY A 25 10.70 4.20 -13.84
N LYS A 26 11.27 3.54 -12.83
CA LYS A 26 12.63 3.00 -12.85
C LYS A 26 12.68 1.46 -12.84
N ILE A 27 11.65 0.81 -12.31
CA ILE A 27 11.59 -0.64 -12.09
C ILE A 27 10.48 -1.22 -12.97
N LYS A 28 10.78 -2.31 -13.68
CA LYS A 28 9.85 -2.98 -14.61
C LYS A 28 8.53 -3.41 -13.97
N GLU A 29 8.57 -3.85 -12.70
CA GLU A 29 7.39 -4.31 -11.99
C GLU A 29 7.42 -3.85 -10.54
N VAL A 30 6.39 -3.11 -10.14
CA VAL A 30 6.15 -2.68 -8.76
C VAL A 30 4.80 -3.22 -8.34
N VAL A 31 4.78 -3.96 -7.23
CA VAL A 31 3.57 -4.59 -6.68
C VAL A 31 3.36 -4.10 -5.25
N VAL A 32 2.22 -3.46 -5.00
CA VAL A 32 1.82 -3.04 -3.65
C VAL A 32 0.92 -4.11 -3.06
N THR A 33 1.28 -4.60 -1.87
CA THR A 33 0.53 -5.65 -1.19
C THR A 33 -0.16 -5.10 0.05
N ALA A 34 -1.48 -5.29 0.16
CA ALA A 34 -2.24 -4.96 1.36
C ALA A 34 -2.77 -6.24 2.03
N VAL A 35 -2.72 -6.27 3.35
CA VAL A 35 -3.28 -7.36 4.15
C VAL A 35 -4.75 -7.04 4.46
N ALA A 36 -5.65 -7.96 4.13
CA ALA A 36 -7.09 -7.89 4.36
C ALA A 36 -7.43 -8.03 5.85
N TYR A 37 -6.99 -7.07 6.65
CA TYR A 37 -7.36 -6.94 8.04
C TYR A 37 -8.78 -6.34 8.14
N PRO A 38 -9.66 -6.81 9.05
CA PRO A 38 -11.06 -6.40 9.09
C PRO A 38 -11.30 -4.89 9.26
N SER A 39 -10.33 -4.16 9.82
CA SER A 39 -10.39 -2.70 9.97
C SER A 39 -9.81 -1.91 8.78
N VAL A 40 -9.35 -2.59 7.72
CA VAL A 40 -8.72 -1.98 6.54
C VAL A 40 -9.66 -2.09 5.35
N ASN A 41 -9.93 -0.95 4.70
CA ASN A 41 -10.71 -0.94 3.47
C ASN A 41 -9.82 -1.31 2.27
N ILE A 42 -9.88 -2.58 1.88
CA ILE A 42 -9.07 -3.13 0.78
C ILE A 42 -9.48 -2.55 -0.58
N GLU A 43 -10.75 -2.20 -0.78
CA GLU A 43 -11.18 -1.55 -2.01
C GLU A 43 -10.57 -0.15 -2.15
N ALA A 44 -10.52 0.63 -1.07
CA ALA A 44 -9.85 1.93 -1.07
C ALA A 44 -8.34 1.79 -1.36
N CYS A 45 -7.68 0.80 -0.77
CA CYS A 45 -6.27 0.51 -1.07
C CYS A 45 -6.04 0.09 -2.53
N ARG A 46 -6.97 -0.70 -3.09
CA ARG A 46 -6.92 -1.15 -4.48
C ARG A 46 -7.05 0.04 -5.44
N LYS A 47 -8.07 0.89 -5.24
CA LYS A 47 -8.27 2.11 -6.04
C LYS A 47 -7.06 3.04 -5.98
N LEU A 48 -6.48 3.24 -4.80
CA LEU A 48 -5.26 4.03 -4.67
C LEU A 48 -4.10 3.43 -5.48
N ALA A 49 -3.86 2.13 -5.36
CA ALA A 49 -2.76 1.47 -6.06
C ALA A 49 -2.93 1.48 -7.58
N GLU A 50 -4.14 1.18 -8.07
CA GLU A 50 -4.41 1.09 -9.51
C GLU A 50 -4.67 2.47 -10.15
N GLU A 51 -5.51 3.32 -9.56
CA GLU A 51 -5.94 4.59 -10.17
C GLU A 51 -4.96 5.73 -9.91
N ARG A 52 -4.36 5.82 -8.72
CA ARG A 52 -3.45 6.93 -8.36
C ARG A 52 -2.00 6.58 -8.64
N LEU A 53 -1.57 5.39 -8.23
CA LEU A 53 -0.18 4.96 -8.34
C LEU A 53 0.12 4.22 -9.65
N GLY A 54 -0.88 3.63 -10.31
CA GLY A 54 -0.71 2.90 -11.57
C GLY A 54 0.18 1.66 -11.42
N VAL A 55 0.17 1.02 -10.24
CA VAL A 55 0.99 -0.15 -9.92
C VAL A 55 0.12 -1.36 -9.67
N ARG A 56 0.70 -2.57 -9.78
CA ARG A 56 -0.06 -3.79 -9.52
C ARG A 56 -0.45 -3.87 -8.05
N PHE A 57 -1.71 -4.15 -7.78
CA PHE A 57 -2.21 -4.37 -6.44
C PHE A 57 -2.36 -5.85 -6.13
N ARG A 58 -1.87 -6.27 -4.96
CA ARG A 58 -2.05 -7.63 -4.45
C ARG A 58 -2.71 -7.58 -3.08
N CYS A 59 -3.86 -8.21 -2.92
CA CYS A 59 -4.43 -8.44 -1.60
C CYS A 59 -3.89 -9.76 -1.04
N ARG A 60 -3.57 -9.78 0.26
CA ARG A 60 -3.32 -11.00 1.00
C ARG A 60 -4.39 -11.19 2.08
N PRO A 61 -5.05 -12.36 2.14
CA PRO A 61 -5.94 -12.67 3.26
C PRO A 61 -5.16 -12.62 4.58
N TYR A 62 -5.80 -12.10 5.64
CA TYR A 62 -5.23 -12.13 6.98
C TYR A 62 -5.49 -13.52 7.61
N HIS A 63 -4.44 -14.31 7.81
CA HIS A 63 -4.51 -15.63 8.47
C HIS A 63 -4.20 -15.48 9.98
N GLY A 64 -4.85 -14.55 10.68
CA GLY A 64 -4.73 -14.46 12.13
C GLY A 64 -5.71 -15.43 12.78
N HIS A 65 -5.20 -16.60 13.19
CA HIS A 65 -5.84 -17.45 14.18
C HIS A 65 -5.63 -16.89 15.59
#